data_AF-A0AAV7WXS5-F1
#
_entry.id   AF-A0AAV7WXS5-F1
#
_cell.length_a   1.000
_cell.length_b   1.000
_cell.length_c   1.000
_cell.angle_alpha   90.00
_cell.angle_beta   90.00
_cell.angle_gamma   90.00
#
_symmetry.space_group_name_H-M   'P 1'
#
loop_
_entity.id
_entity.type
_entity.pdbx_description
1 polymer ?
#
loop_
_entity_poly.entity_id
_entity_poly.type
_entity_poly.pdbx_seq_one_letter_code
_entity_poly.pdbx_strand_id
1 'polypeptide(L)'
;MPNFGRRLGKELGLRVHVLDTLGAPHSQFSQKQVKQEIETALLRHFHEGLHMALLVLRADLPLCEEEHRYTLQLVEDLLGPRWKNFTTVVFTHADKLRAAKISEDAYLRTAPDTLDALLDMVQHRYLFKGYEDHTITQERTIILNQIMDYIREKGYQVLEFR
;
A
#
# COMPACT_ATOMS: atom_id res chain seq x y z
N MET A 1 -2.26 -5.48 18.84
CA MET A 1 -2.12 -6.88 19.28
C MET A 1 -1.78 -6.88 20.75
N PRO A 2 -2.52 -7.59 21.61
CA PRO A 2 -1.99 -7.94 22.94
C PRO A 2 -0.76 -8.85 22.74
N ASN A 3 0.23 -8.71 23.62
CA ASN A 3 1.50 -9.45 23.64
C ASN A 3 2.46 -9.20 22.46
N PHE A 4 2.42 -8.02 21.82
CA PHE A 4 3.34 -7.69 20.72
C PHE A 4 4.82 -7.78 21.12
N GLY A 5 5.14 -7.47 22.37
CA GLY A 5 6.46 -7.64 22.94
C GLY A 5 6.51 -7.18 24.39
N ARG A 6 7.67 -7.34 25.03
CA ARG A 6 7.93 -6.80 26.36
C ARG A 6 9.24 -6.01 26.36
N ARG A 7 9.24 -4.83 26.97
CA ARG A 7 10.46 -4.04 27.21
C ARG A 7 10.44 -3.55 28.66
N LEU A 8 11.53 -3.82 29.39
CA LEU A 8 11.66 -3.48 30.81
C LEU A 8 10.47 -3.99 31.66
N GLY A 9 10.02 -5.22 31.40
CA GLY A 9 8.92 -5.87 32.11
C GLY A 9 7.50 -5.42 31.69
N LYS A 10 7.35 -4.33 30.93
CA LYS A 10 6.06 -3.82 30.45
C LYS A 10 5.68 -4.41 29.10
N GLU A 11 4.40 -4.74 28.94
CA GLU A 11 3.83 -5.16 27.66
C GLU A 11 3.79 -3.99 26.68
N LEU A 12 4.16 -4.24 25.43
CA LEU A 12 4.08 -3.28 24.35
C LEU A 12 2.77 -3.47 23.59
N GLY A 13 2.08 -2.36 23.30
CA GLY A 13 0.94 -2.33 22.41
C GLY A 13 1.33 -1.76 21.04
N LEU A 14 0.90 -2.43 19.97
CA LEU A 14 0.98 -1.88 18.61
C LEU A 14 -0.28 -1.08 18.30
N ARG A 15 -0.12 0.21 18.01
CA ARG A 15 -1.16 1.09 17.47
C ARG A 15 -0.89 1.29 15.98
N VAL A 16 -1.91 1.03 15.17
CA VAL A 16 -1.83 1.20 13.70
C VAL A 16 -2.79 2.32 13.32
N HIS A 17 -2.27 3.30 12.60
CA HIS A 17 -3.03 4.39 12.00
C HIS A 17 -3.11 4.14 10.50
N VAL A 18 -4.32 4.06 9.97
CA VAL A 18 -4.60 3.89 8.55
C VAL A 18 -5.42 5.08 8.11
N LEU A 19 -4.98 5.72 7.02
CA LEU A 19 -5.76 6.73 6.33
C LEU A 19 -6.19 6.14 5.00
N ASP A 20 -7.50 5.98 4.87
CA ASP A 20 -8.12 5.70 3.58
C ASP A 20 -8.22 7.02 2.81
N THR A 21 -7.73 7.04 1.57
CA THR A 21 -7.64 8.23 0.74
C THR A 21 -8.68 8.20 -0.38
N LEU A 22 -9.12 9.37 -0.84
CA LEU A 22 -9.93 9.45 -2.05
C LEU A 22 -9.22 8.76 -3.22
N GLY A 23 -9.99 8.03 -4.03
CA GLY A 23 -9.49 7.43 -5.27
C GLY A 23 -8.99 8.49 -6.25
N ALA A 24 -7.94 8.15 -6.99
CA ALA A 24 -7.31 9.01 -7.99
C ALA A 24 -7.15 8.22 -9.30
N PRO A 25 -7.94 8.50 -10.35
CA PRO A 25 -8.90 9.61 -10.48
C PRO A 25 -10.18 9.44 -9.63
N HIS A 26 -10.84 10.57 -9.34
CA HIS A 26 -12.13 10.60 -8.63
C HIS A 26 -13.25 11.08 -9.56
N SER A 27 -14.43 10.46 -9.49
CA SER A 27 -15.56 10.81 -10.36
C SER A 27 -16.20 12.15 -10.05
N GLN A 28 -16.11 12.62 -8.81
CA GLN A 28 -16.76 13.84 -8.33
C GLN A 28 -15.82 15.03 -8.11
N PHE A 29 -14.51 14.79 -7.96
CA PHE A 29 -13.54 15.81 -7.56
C PHE A 29 -12.49 15.99 -8.64
N SER A 30 -12.08 17.23 -8.87
CA SER A 30 -10.94 17.52 -9.74
C SER A 30 -9.64 16.98 -9.14
N GLN A 31 -8.65 16.76 -9.99
CA GLN A 31 -7.32 16.31 -9.57
C GLN A 31 -6.70 17.18 -8.47
N LYS A 32 -6.91 18.50 -8.55
CA LYS A 32 -6.42 19.46 -7.54
C LYS A 32 -7.14 19.28 -6.20
N GLN A 33 -8.45 19.07 -6.21
CA GLN A 33 -9.23 18.83 -4.99
C GLN A 33 -8.84 17.52 -4.32
N VAL A 34 -8.67 16.45 -5.11
CA VAL A 34 -8.19 15.15 -4.60
C VAL A 34 -6.83 15.31 -3.94
N LYS A 35 -5.87 15.98 -4.60
CA LYS A 35 -4.54 16.25 -4.04
C LYS A 35 -4.63 17.02 -2.72
N GLN A 36 -5.38 18.11 -2.67
CA GLN A 36 -5.52 18.96 -1.48
C GLN A 36 -6.14 18.22 -0.29
N GLU A 37 -7.15 17.37 -0.54
CA GLU A 37 -7.81 16.59 0.51
C GLU A 37 -6.84 15.57 1.12
N ILE A 38 -6.09 14.86 0.26
CA ILE A 38 -5.11 13.87 0.71
C ILE A 38 -3.96 14.56 1.46
N GLU A 39 -3.43 15.66 0.94
CA GLU A 39 -2.37 16.45 1.59
C GLU A 39 -2.79 16.93 2.98
N THR A 40 -4.00 17.48 3.10
CA THR A 40 -4.55 17.94 4.38
C THR A 40 -4.69 16.78 5.37
N ALA A 41 -5.19 15.63 4.93
CA ALA A 41 -5.33 14.46 5.76
C ALA A 41 -3.97 13.88 6.22
N LEU A 42 -2.98 13.84 5.33
CA LEU A 42 -1.62 13.39 5.64
C LEU A 42 -0.98 14.28 6.72
N LEU A 43 -0.99 15.61 6.53
CA LEU A 43 -0.44 16.57 7.50
C LEU A 43 -1.14 16.50 8.86
N ARG A 44 -2.46 16.27 8.86
CA ARG A 44 -3.25 16.17 10.09
C ARG A 44 -3.00 14.87 10.85
N HIS A 45 -2.91 13.74 10.15
CA HIS A 45 -2.93 12.41 10.77
C HIS A 45 -1.57 11.74 10.89
N PHE A 46 -0.58 12.14 10.09
CA PHE A 46 0.76 11.55 10.05
C PHE A 46 1.87 12.58 10.30
N HIS A 47 1.66 13.50 11.24
CA HIS A 47 2.67 14.49 11.65
C HIS A 47 3.98 13.86 12.16
N GLU A 48 3.95 12.61 12.64
CA GLU A 48 5.13 11.82 13.04
C GLU A 48 5.79 11.07 11.87
N GLY A 49 5.26 11.21 10.65
CA GLY A 49 5.74 10.54 9.44
C GLY A 49 4.98 9.26 9.09
N LEU A 50 5.19 8.79 7.86
CA LEU A 50 4.56 7.61 7.29
C LEU A 50 5.54 6.43 7.25
N HIS A 51 5.15 5.31 7.86
CA HIS A 51 5.96 4.10 7.84
C HIS A 51 5.82 3.32 6.52
N MET A 52 4.63 3.34 5.92
CA MET A 52 4.30 2.56 4.74
C MET A 52 3.17 3.25 3.96
N ALA A 53 3.31 3.32 2.64
CA ALA A 53 2.24 3.64 1.71
C ALA A 53 1.82 2.37 0.96
N LEU A 54 0.53 2.26 0.65
CA LEU A 54 -0.03 1.14 -0.12
C LEU A 54 -0.59 1.67 -1.44
N LEU A 55 -0.06 1.19 -2.55
CA LEU A 55 -0.63 1.44 -3.88
C LEU A 55 -1.52 0.27 -4.25
N VAL A 56 -2.84 0.47 -4.20
CA VAL A 56 -3.82 -0.61 -4.35
C VAL A 56 -4.27 -0.74 -5.80
N LEU A 57 -4.03 -1.90 -6.40
CA LEU A 57 -4.42 -2.25 -7.76
C LEU A 57 -5.35 -3.47 -7.73
N ARG A 58 -6.17 -3.64 -8.76
CA ARG A 58 -7.01 -4.84 -8.93
C ARG A 58 -6.34 -5.82 -9.87
N ALA A 59 -6.14 -7.05 -9.43
CA ALA A 59 -5.54 -8.09 -10.25
C ALA A 59 -6.44 -8.53 -11.43
N ASP A 60 -7.74 -8.32 -11.31
CA ASP A 60 -8.75 -8.72 -12.30
C ASP A 60 -9.09 -7.65 -13.33
N LEU A 61 -8.45 -6.47 -13.25
CA LEU A 61 -8.62 -5.39 -14.22
C LEU A 61 -7.29 -5.05 -14.91
N PRO A 62 -7.32 -4.69 -16.20
CA PRO A 62 -6.13 -4.16 -16.87
C PRO A 62 -5.71 -2.84 -16.23
N LEU A 63 -4.41 -2.60 -16.16
CA LEU A 63 -3.86 -1.33 -15.70
C LEU A 63 -4.15 -0.24 -16.74
N CYS A 64 -4.92 0.77 -16.36
CA CYS A 64 -5.12 1.93 -17.21
C CYS A 64 -3.88 2.84 -17.14
N GLU A 65 -3.15 2.97 -18.24
CA GLU A 65 -1.87 3.71 -18.27
C GLU A 65 -2.02 5.18 -17.88
N GLU A 66 -3.10 5.84 -18.33
CA GLU A 66 -3.34 7.25 -18.05
C GLU A 66 -3.65 7.48 -16.57
N GLU A 67 -4.53 6.67 -15.99
CA GLU A 67 -4.87 6.72 -14.57
C GLU A 67 -3.65 6.42 -13.72
N HIS A 68 -2.91 5.36 -14.06
CA HIS A 68 -1.70 4.97 -13.38
C HIS A 68 -0.63 6.07 -13.38
N ARG A 69 -0.34 6.66 -14.55
CA ARG A 69 0.61 7.78 -14.66
C ARG A 69 0.21 8.95 -13.77
N TYR A 70 -1.08 9.28 -13.75
CA TYR A 70 -1.59 10.33 -12.88
C TYR A 70 -1.42 9.98 -11.39
N THR A 71 -1.78 8.76 -10.98
CA THR A 71 -1.63 8.31 -9.59
C THR A 71 -0.17 8.37 -9.15
N LEU A 72 0.77 7.94 -9.98
CA LEU A 72 2.20 7.99 -9.64
C LEU A 72 2.72 9.41 -9.48
N GLN A 73 2.30 10.32 -10.37
CA GLN A 73 2.64 11.74 -10.24
C GLN A 73 2.05 12.32 -8.95
N LEU A 74 0.80 11.99 -8.62
CA LEU A 74 0.14 12.44 -7.41
C LEU A 74 0.87 11.94 -6.15
N VAL A 75 1.27 10.67 -6.12
CA VAL A 75 2.01 10.09 -4.99
C VAL A 75 3.37 10.76 -4.83
N GLU A 76 4.10 10.98 -5.92
CA GLU A 76 5.40 11.66 -5.88
C GLU A 76 5.28 13.12 -5.42
N ASP A 77 4.24 13.82 -5.86
CA ASP A 77 3.92 15.17 -5.45
C ASP A 77 3.60 15.28 -3.94
N LEU A 78 2.88 14.29 -3.38
CA LEU A 78 2.44 14.28 -1.98
C LEU A 78 3.52 13.77 -1.02
N LEU A 79 4.25 12.73 -1.43
CA LEU A 79 5.17 11.98 -0.57
C LEU A 79 6.64 12.28 -0.88
N GLY A 80 6.90 13.05 -1.93
CA GLY A 80 8.25 13.42 -2.37
C GLY A 80 9.01 12.27 -3.04
N PRO A 81 10.25 12.51 -3.50
CA PRO A 81 11.00 11.58 -4.36
C PRO A 81 11.35 10.24 -3.68
N ARG A 82 11.28 10.19 -2.34
CA ARG A 82 11.53 8.96 -1.57
C ARG A 82 10.30 8.05 -1.46
N TRP A 83 9.13 8.43 -1.98
CA TRP A 83 7.88 7.68 -1.86
C TRP A 83 8.04 6.20 -2.21
N LYS A 84 8.80 5.93 -3.27
CA LYS A 84 9.10 4.58 -3.78
C LYS A 84 9.65 3.68 -2.68
N ASN A 85 10.53 4.19 -1.83
CA ASN A 85 11.17 3.45 -0.73
C ASN A 85 10.19 3.08 0.40
N PHE A 86 9.02 3.69 0.44
CA PHE A 86 8.00 3.49 1.47
C PHE A 86 6.72 2.83 0.93
N THR A 87 6.63 2.57 -0.38
CA THR A 87 5.43 2.03 -1.02
C THR A 87 5.52 0.52 -1.25
N THR A 88 4.40 -0.16 -1.01
CA THR A 88 4.14 -1.55 -1.43
C THR A 88 2.91 -1.59 -2.34
N VAL A 89 2.99 -2.32 -3.45
CA VAL A 89 1.85 -2.53 -4.34
C VAL A 89 0.96 -3.66 -3.81
N VAL A 90 -0.34 -3.42 -3.69
CA VAL A 90 -1.30 -4.41 -3.22
C VAL A 90 -2.23 -4.79 -4.37
N PHE A 91 -2.09 -5.99 -4.90
CA PHE A 91 -3.00 -6.55 -5.89
C PHE A 91 -4.20 -7.18 -5.19
N THR A 92 -5.32 -6.47 -5.14
CA THR A 92 -6.59 -6.98 -4.64
C THR A 92 -7.26 -7.92 -5.65
N HIS A 93 -8.29 -8.64 -5.22
CA HIS A 93 -9.04 -9.59 -6.05
C HIS A 93 -8.18 -10.74 -6.60
N ALA A 94 -7.10 -11.10 -5.91
CA ALA A 94 -6.23 -12.21 -6.31
C ALA A 94 -6.96 -13.58 -6.32
N ASP A 95 -8.10 -13.70 -5.63
CA ASP A 95 -8.99 -14.86 -5.74
C ASP A 95 -9.53 -15.06 -7.16
N LYS A 96 -9.66 -13.99 -7.95
CA LYS A 96 -10.07 -14.06 -9.36
C LYS A 96 -8.99 -14.70 -10.23
N LEU A 97 -7.71 -14.41 -9.97
CA LEU A 97 -6.60 -15.09 -10.63
C LEU A 97 -6.64 -16.60 -10.35
N ARG A 98 -6.83 -16.97 -9.07
CA ARG A 98 -6.96 -18.39 -8.67
C ARG A 98 -8.15 -19.08 -9.34
N ALA A 99 -9.31 -18.41 -9.39
CA ALA A 99 -10.49 -18.93 -10.10
C ALA A 99 -10.24 -19.13 -11.60
N ALA A 100 -9.44 -18.25 -12.21
CA ALA A 100 -8.99 -18.37 -13.60
C ALA A 100 -7.81 -19.35 -13.80
N LYS A 101 -7.33 -20.01 -12.72
CA LYS A 101 -6.14 -20.89 -12.71
C LYS A 101 -4.85 -20.20 -13.16
N ILE A 102 -4.75 -18.90 -12.92
CA ILE A 102 -3.56 -18.09 -13.17
C ILE A 102 -2.80 -17.97 -11.83
N SER A 103 -1.53 -18.35 -11.81
CA SER A 103 -0.67 -18.11 -10.64
C SER A 103 -0.19 -16.66 -10.61
N GLU A 104 0.18 -16.17 -9.42
CA GLU A 104 0.74 -14.83 -9.23
C GLU A 104 2.00 -14.62 -10.11
N ASP A 105 2.89 -15.61 -10.16
CA ASP A 105 4.06 -15.57 -11.05
C ASP A 105 3.68 -15.50 -12.53
N ALA A 106 2.61 -16.20 -12.94
CA ALA A 106 2.15 -16.15 -14.32
C ALA A 106 1.57 -14.78 -14.65
N TYR A 107 0.79 -14.20 -13.73
CA TYR A 107 0.26 -12.83 -13.86
C TYR A 107 1.39 -11.82 -14.07
N LEU A 108 2.42 -11.86 -13.22
CA LEU A 108 3.57 -10.95 -13.29
C LEU A 108 4.39 -11.13 -14.56
N ARG A 109 4.59 -12.36 -15.06
CA ARG A 109 5.29 -12.59 -16.34
C ARG A 109 4.55 -12.06 -17.56
N THR A 110 3.23 -11.87 -17.44
CA THR A 110 2.38 -11.33 -18.50
C THR A 110 2.02 -9.86 -18.25
N ALA A 111 2.64 -9.23 -17.27
CA ALA A 111 2.41 -7.85 -16.94
C ALA A 111 2.78 -6.93 -18.11
N PRO A 112 2.02 -5.84 -18.33
CA PRO A 112 2.44 -4.82 -19.29
C PRO A 112 3.69 -4.10 -18.80
N ASP A 113 4.51 -3.57 -19.71
CA ASP A 113 5.74 -2.81 -19.40
C ASP A 113 5.52 -1.70 -18.36
N THR A 114 4.33 -1.09 -18.35
CA THR A 114 3.95 -0.05 -17.38
C THR A 114 3.84 -0.57 -15.94
N LEU A 115 3.37 -1.81 -15.78
CA LEU A 115 3.31 -2.48 -14.48
C LEU A 115 4.71 -2.96 -14.06
N ASP A 116 5.49 -3.51 -14.99
CA ASP A 116 6.87 -3.92 -14.70
C ASP A 116 7.73 -2.74 -14.24
N ALA A 117 7.64 -1.60 -14.94
CA ALA A 117 8.33 -0.37 -14.53
C ALA A 117 7.88 0.13 -13.14
N LEU A 118 6.59 -0.03 -12.79
CA LEU A 118 6.10 0.27 -11.44
C LEU A 118 6.77 -0.63 -10.41
N LEU A 119 6.77 -1.94 -10.66
CA LEU A 119 7.33 -2.92 -9.73
C LEU A 119 8.83 -2.70 -9.54
N ASP A 120 9.57 -2.38 -10.60
CA ASP A 120 10.98 -2.00 -10.52
C ASP A 120 11.18 -0.76 -9.63
N MET A 121 10.36 0.28 -9.81
CA MET A 121 10.44 1.50 -9.00
C MET A 121 10.27 1.23 -7.50
N VAL A 122 9.36 0.31 -7.14
CA VAL A 122 9.13 -0.06 -5.74
C VAL A 122 9.98 -1.24 -5.27
N GLN A 123 10.99 -1.65 -6.02
CA GLN A 123 11.91 -2.74 -5.68
C GLN A 123 11.20 -4.09 -5.52
N HIS A 124 10.27 -4.39 -6.44
CA HIS A 124 9.41 -5.59 -6.44
C HIS A 124 8.68 -5.85 -5.12
N ARG A 125 8.34 -4.79 -4.37
CA ARG A 125 7.50 -4.91 -3.19
C ARG A 125 6.04 -4.90 -3.58
N TYR A 126 5.49 -6.10 -3.65
CA TYR A 126 4.07 -6.31 -3.90
C TYR A 126 3.52 -7.44 -3.04
N LEU A 127 2.21 -7.45 -2.87
CA LEU A 127 1.47 -8.56 -2.27
C LEU A 127 0.14 -8.76 -3.00
N PHE A 128 -0.25 -10.02 -3.14
CA PHE A 128 -1.55 -10.39 -3.66
C PHE A 128 -2.51 -10.64 -2.51
N LYS A 129 -3.70 -10.03 -2.57
CA LYS A 129 -4.76 -10.25 -1.61
C LYS A 129 -6.07 -10.55 -2.34
N GLY A 130 -6.66 -11.69 -2.02
CA GLY A 130 -7.98 -12.08 -2.51
C GLY A 130 -8.90 -12.41 -1.35
N TYR A 131 -10.15 -12.72 -1.68
CA TYR A 131 -11.03 -13.38 -0.73
C TYR A 131 -10.38 -14.69 -0.22
N GLU A 132 -10.27 -14.83 1.09
CA GLU A 132 -9.77 -16.03 1.74
C GLU A 132 -10.76 -16.43 2.84
N ASP A 133 -10.86 -17.73 3.10
CA ASP A 133 -11.72 -18.26 4.16
C ASP A 133 -11.03 -18.12 5.52
N HIS A 134 -10.81 -16.86 5.91
CA HIS A 134 -10.22 -16.46 7.17
C HIS A 134 -11.24 -15.69 8.00
N THR A 135 -11.20 -15.89 9.31
CA THR A 135 -11.86 -14.97 10.23
C THR A 135 -11.16 -13.62 10.20
N ILE A 136 -11.90 -12.54 10.46
CA ILE A 136 -11.35 -11.16 10.56
C ILE A 136 -10.14 -11.10 11.50
N THR A 137 -10.15 -11.87 12.59
CA THR A 137 -9.05 -11.94 13.56
C THR A 137 -7.77 -12.55 12.97
N GLN A 138 -7.91 -13.60 12.16
CA GLN A 138 -6.78 -14.23 11.46
C GLN A 138 -6.21 -13.28 10.41
N GLU A 139 -7.06 -12.68 9.58
CA GLU A 139 -6.61 -11.73 8.55
C GLU A 139 -5.88 -10.54 9.16
N ARG A 140 -6.46 -9.95 10.22
CA ARG A 140 -5.82 -8.88 10.96
C ARG A 140 -4.44 -9.28 11.46
N THR A 141 -4.30 -10.51 11.97
CA THR A 141 -3.03 -11.00 12.50
C THR A 141 -1.98 -11.14 11.40
N ILE A 142 -2.36 -11.71 10.26
CA ILE A 142 -1.48 -11.87 9.09
C ILE A 142 -1.02 -10.51 8.58
N ILE A 143 -1.94 -9.57 8.36
CA ILE A 143 -1.64 -8.24 7.83
C ILE A 143 -0.75 -7.46 8.81
N LEU A 144 -1.04 -7.51 10.12
CA LEU A 144 -0.21 -6.83 11.12
C LEU A 144 1.21 -7.38 11.16
N ASN A 145 1.39 -8.70 11.03
CA ASN A 145 2.73 -9.29 10.97
C ASN A 145 3.48 -8.84 9.72
N GLN A 146 2.83 -8.86 8.55
CA GLN A 146 3.43 -8.38 7.29
C GLN A 146 3.86 -6.91 7.36
N ILE A 147 3.00 -6.03 7.90
CA ILE A 147 3.33 -4.61 8.12
C ILE A 147 4.52 -4.49 9.06
N MET A 148 4.55 -5.26 10.14
CA MET A 148 5.64 -5.18 11.13
C MET A 148 6.97 -5.70 10.62
N ASP A 149 6.96 -6.77 9.83
CA ASP A 149 8.16 -7.31 9.20
C ASP A 149 8.74 -6.30 8.21
N TYR A 150 7.89 -5.69 7.39
CA TYR A 150 8.29 -4.59 6.50
C TYR A 150 8.93 -3.42 7.28
N ILE A 151 8.27 -2.94 8.34
CA ILE A 151 8.77 -1.79 9.11
C ILE A 151 10.11 -2.13 9.78
N ARG A 152 10.27 -3.37 10.27
CA ARG A 152 11.52 -3.84 10.88
C ARG A 152 12.66 -3.92 9.87
N GLU A 153 12.39 -4.45 8.68
CA GLU A 153 13.36 -4.50 7.58
C GLU A 153 13.87 -3.10 7.21
N LYS A 154 12.98 -2.10 7.24
CA LYS A 154 13.33 -0.69 7.00
C LYS A 154 13.89 0.03 8.23
N GLY A 155 14.20 -0.67 9.31
CA GLY A 155 14.80 -0.09 10.51
C GLY A 155 13.92 0.96 11.18
N TYR A 156 12.58 0.82 11.09
CA TYR A 156 11.60 1.76 11.65
C TYR A 156 11.72 3.19 11.08
N GLN A 157 12.27 3.33 9.88
CA GLN A 157 12.32 4.61 9.19
C GLN A 157 10.90 5.09 8.84
N VAL A 158 10.73 6.41 8.84
CA VAL A 158 9.51 7.08 8.41
C VAL A 158 9.79 8.03 7.26
N LEU A 159 8.79 8.22 6.42
CA LEU A 159 8.74 9.28 5.43
C LEU A 159 8.12 10.52 6.06
N GLU A 160 8.92 11.57 6.20
CA GLU A 160 8.48 12.87 6.68
C GLU A 160 7.84 13.66 5.52
N PHE A 161 6.74 14.33 5.83
CA PHE A 161 6.07 15.26 4.93
C PHE A 161 6.68 16.65 5.15
N ARG A 162 7.05 17.34 4.06
CA ARG A 162 7.57 18.71 4.11
C ARG A 162 6.45 19.71 3.91
#